data_AF-A0A8T3Z4N9-F1
#
_entry.id   AF-A0A8T3Z4N9-F1
#
_cell.length_a   1.000
_cell.length_b   1.000
_cell.length_c   1.000
_cell.angle_alpha   90.00
_cell.angle_beta   90.00
_cell.angle_gamma   90.00
#
_symmetry.space_group_name_H-M   'P 1'
#
loop_
_entity.id
_entity.type
_entity.pdbx_description
1 polymer ?
#
loop_
_entity_poly.entity_id
_entity_poly.type
_entity_poly.pdbx_seq_one_letter_code
_entity_poly.pdbx_strand_id
1 'polypeptide(L)'
;MIILKSKKKLILIIILAIILIGAVAFTYYVSDYYHADNNALTALNSTDSYTVLNKDDSITFTPTNNESATGIIIYPGAKVQAESYSVIASKLAENGYTTIIVKMPFNLAFFGVNKADDVIENHPEINS
;
A
#
# COMPACT_ATOMS: atom_id res chain seq x y z
N MET A 1 10.99 -28.87 -42.05
CA MET A 1 9.96 -28.38 -41.11
C MET A 1 10.16 -28.86 -39.66
N ILE A 2 10.53 -30.12 -39.41
CA ILE A 2 10.70 -30.70 -38.05
C ILE A 2 11.82 -30.01 -37.23
N ILE A 3 12.97 -29.72 -37.83
CA ILE A 3 14.13 -29.08 -37.17
C ILE A 3 13.79 -27.64 -36.71
N LEU A 4 13.07 -26.88 -37.53
CA LEU A 4 12.64 -25.51 -37.19
C LEU A 4 11.63 -25.52 -36.02
N LYS A 5 10.78 -26.55 -35.94
CA LYS A 5 9.79 -26.75 -34.87
C LYS A 5 10.48 -27.06 -33.53
N SER A 6 11.57 -27.84 -33.55
CA SER A 6 12.39 -28.16 -32.37
C SER A 6 13.10 -26.92 -31.81
N LYS A 7 13.70 -26.08 -32.66
CA LYS A 7 14.33 -24.82 -32.21
C LYS A 7 13.33 -23.83 -31.62
N LYS A 8 12.13 -23.69 -32.21
CA LYS A 8 11.05 -22.85 -31.65
C LYS A 8 10.59 -23.35 -30.28
N LYS A 9 10.46 -24.68 -30.10
CA LYS A 9 10.12 -25.29 -28.81
C LYS A 9 11.21 -25.02 -27.77
N LEU A 10 12.49 -25.15 -28.13
CA LEU A 10 13.60 -24.84 -27.24
C LEU A 10 13.63 -23.36 -26.83
N ILE A 11 13.43 -22.44 -27.78
CA ILE A 11 13.36 -21.00 -27.48
C ILE A 11 12.21 -20.70 -26.52
N LEU A 12 11.02 -21.29 -26.74
CA LEU A 12 9.89 -21.12 -25.84
C LEU A 12 10.18 -21.63 -24.42
N ILE A 13 10.83 -22.79 -24.29
CA ILE A 13 11.25 -23.33 -22.99
C ILE A 13 12.23 -22.40 -22.29
N ILE A 14 13.20 -21.84 -23.02
CA ILE A 14 14.18 -20.90 -22.46
C ILE A 14 13.47 -19.61 -21.99
N ILE A 15 12.57 -19.05 -22.79
CA ILE A 15 11.80 -17.85 -22.41
C ILE A 15 10.98 -18.13 -21.16
N LEU A 16 10.30 -19.28 -21.10
CA LEU A 16 9.50 -19.66 -19.92
C LEU A 16 10.38 -19.85 -18.68
N ALA A 17 11.57 -20.45 -18.83
CA ALA A 17 12.53 -20.59 -17.75
C ALA A 17 13.02 -19.23 -17.24
N ILE A 18 13.34 -18.29 -18.14
CA ILE A 18 13.74 -16.92 -17.76
C ILE A 18 12.61 -16.20 -17.03
N ILE A 19 11.37 -16.30 -17.50
CA ILE A 19 10.20 -15.71 -16.83
C ILE A 19 10.02 -16.30 -15.43
N LEU A 20 10.14 -17.63 -15.28
CA LEU A 20 10.04 -18.29 -13.98
C LEU A 20 11.15 -17.82 -13.02
N ILE A 21 12.39 -17.73 -13.49
CA ILE A 21 13.52 -17.22 -12.69
C ILE A 21 13.26 -15.76 -12.29
N GLY A 22 12.81 -14.93 -13.24
CA GLY A 22 12.47 -13.52 -12.99
C GLY A 22 11.35 -13.38 -11.96
N ALA A 23 10.31 -14.20 -12.04
CA ALA A 23 9.20 -14.19 -11.08
C ALA A 23 9.66 -14.61 -9.67
N VAL A 24 10.51 -15.63 -9.56
CA VAL A 24 11.09 -16.05 -8.26
C VAL A 24 11.97 -14.93 -7.68
N ALA A 25 12.83 -14.33 -8.49
CA ALA A 25 13.70 -13.22 -8.07
C ALA A 25 12.88 -11.99 -7.65
N PHE A 26 11.83 -11.65 -8.41
CA PHE A 26 10.92 -10.56 -8.07
C PHE A 26 10.20 -10.81 -6.75
N THR A 27 9.60 -12.00 -6.56
CA THR A 27 8.93 -12.36 -5.31
C THR A 27 9.89 -12.26 -4.13
N TYR A 28 11.08 -12.84 -4.24
CA TYR A 28 12.10 -12.73 -3.19
C TYR A 28 12.46 -11.28 -2.87
N TYR A 29 12.63 -10.44 -3.89
CA TYR A 29 12.95 -9.02 -3.74
C TYR A 29 11.85 -8.22 -3.03
N VAL A 30 10.58 -8.45 -3.37
CA VAL A 30 9.45 -7.72 -2.78
C VAL A 30 8.99 -8.27 -1.43
N SER A 31 9.31 -9.54 -1.11
CA SER A 31 9.03 -10.14 0.20
C SER A 31 9.92 -9.62 1.31
N ASP A 32 11.13 -9.13 0.99
CA ASP A 32 11.94 -8.35 1.91
C ASP A 32 11.46 -6.90 1.91
N TYR A 33 11.03 -6.33 3.04
CA TYR A 33 10.55 -4.94 3.11
C TYR A 33 10.69 -4.37 4.53
N TYR A 34 10.57 -3.05 4.67
CA TYR A 34 10.56 -2.35 5.95
C TYR A 34 9.23 -2.58 6.65
N HIS A 35 9.27 -3.38 7.71
CA HIS A 35 8.11 -3.71 8.52
C HIS A 35 7.79 -2.57 9.50
N ALA A 36 6.52 -2.49 9.87
CA ALA A 36 6.08 -1.60 10.95
C ALA A 36 6.71 -2.02 12.27
N ASP A 37 7.18 -1.04 13.04
CA ASP A 37 7.64 -1.28 14.40
C ASP A 37 6.46 -1.37 15.38
N ASN A 38 6.75 -1.74 16.63
CA ASN A 38 5.71 -1.89 17.65
C ASN A 38 4.98 -0.57 17.97
N ASN A 39 5.63 0.59 17.80
CA ASN A 39 4.99 1.88 18.04
C ASN A 39 3.92 2.14 16.97
N ALA A 40 4.26 1.89 15.72
CA ALA A 40 3.36 2.03 14.60
C ALA A 40 2.19 1.03 14.68
N LEU A 41 2.46 -0.22 15.08
CA LEU A 41 1.40 -1.20 15.32
C LEU A 41 0.49 -0.81 16.49
N THR A 42 1.04 -0.22 17.55
CA THR A 42 0.25 0.26 18.69
C THR A 42 -0.67 1.42 18.30
N ALA A 43 -0.22 2.30 17.41
CA ALA A 43 -0.99 3.43 16.91
C ALA A 43 -2.24 3.02 16.10
N LEU A 44 -2.34 1.76 15.66
CA LEU A 44 -3.53 1.23 14.97
C LEU A 44 -4.74 1.01 15.90
N ASN A 45 -4.57 1.14 17.22
CA ASN A 45 -5.69 1.06 18.14
C ASN A 45 -6.50 2.36 18.11
N SER A 46 -7.83 2.23 18.11
CA SER A 46 -8.72 3.37 18.29
C SER A 46 -8.57 3.93 19.71
N THR A 47 -8.80 5.24 19.84
CA THR A 47 -8.74 5.98 21.11
C THR A 47 -10.00 6.82 21.28
N ASP A 48 -10.09 7.60 22.36
CA ASP A 48 -11.19 8.55 22.54
C ASP A 48 -11.15 9.68 21.50
N SER A 49 -9.96 10.01 20.96
CA SER A 49 -9.76 11.12 20.03
C SER A 49 -10.01 10.75 18.57
N TYR A 50 -9.84 9.47 18.20
CA TYR A 50 -10.02 8.99 16.83
C TYR A 50 -10.32 7.49 16.78
N THR A 51 -10.95 7.06 15.69
CA THR A 51 -11.21 5.66 15.36
C THR A 51 -10.30 5.19 14.22
N VAL A 52 -9.92 3.91 14.23
CA VAL A 52 -9.07 3.30 13.19
C VAL A 52 -9.84 2.20 12.47
N LEU A 53 -9.85 2.26 11.15
CA LEU A 53 -10.40 1.23 10.28
C LEU A 53 -9.30 0.72 9.35
N ASN A 54 -8.82 -0.50 9.60
CA ASN A 54 -7.79 -1.16 8.81
C ASN A 54 -8.43 -2.14 7.82
N LYS A 55 -8.36 -1.84 6.52
CA LYS A 55 -8.87 -2.66 5.41
C LYS A 55 -7.73 -3.21 4.56
N ASP A 56 -8.06 -4.01 3.55
CA ASP A 56 -7.08 -4.61 2.64
C ASP A 56 -6.35 -3.57 1.77
N ASP A 57 -7.01 -2.46 1.47
CA ASP A 57 -6.57 -1.44 0.53
C ASP A 57 -6.06 -0.15 1.20
N SER A 58 -6.48 0.14 2.43
CA SER A 58 -6.08 1.32 3.19
C SER A 58 -6.25 1.17 4.71
N ILE A 59 -5.70 2.12 5.46
CA ILE A 59 -5.89 2.30 6.90
C ILE A 59 -6.39 3.71 7.13
N THR A 60 -7.61 3.86 7.64
CA THR A 60 -8.25 5.15 7.86
C THR A 60 -8.27 5.48 9.35
N PHE A 61 -7.80 6.67 9.68
CA PHE A 61 -7.88 7.28 11.00
C PHE A 61 -8.91 8.42 10.94
N THR A 62 -10.03 8.26 11.62
CA THR A 62 -11.13 9.23 11.62
C THR A 62 -11.23 9.89 12.99
N PRO A 63 -11.03 11.21 13.13
CA PRO A 63 -11.20 11.92 14.39
C PRO A 63 -12.63 11.79 14.92
N THR A 64 -12.80 11.66 16.23
CA THR A 64 -14.12 11.58 16.89
C THR A 64 -14.84 12.92 16.80
N ASN A 65 -14.11 14.03 16.96
CA ASN A 65 -14.58 15.39 16.75
C ASN A 65 -14.01 15.87 15.42
N ASN A 66 -14.81 15.74 14.35
CA ASN A 66 -14.36 16.03 12.99
C ASN A 66 -14.31 17.55 12.78
N GLU A 67 -13.20 18.17 13.20
CA GLU A 67 -13.01 19.63 13.20
C GLU A 67 -12.58 20.19 11.85
N SER A 68 -12.04 19.35 10.96
CA SER A 68 -11.53 19.76 9.64
C SER A 68 -12.34 19.13 8.51
N ALA A 69 -12.67 19.93 7.49
CA ALA A 69 -13.21 19.43 6.22
C ALA A 69 -12.09 18.86 5.30
N THR A 70 -10.82 19.02 5.68
CA THR A 70 -9.66 18.58 4.89
C THR A 70 -9.16 17.21 5.35
N GLY A 71 -8.91 16.32 4.39
CA GLY A 71 -8.33 15.00 4.64
C GLY A 71 -6.89 14.91 4.16
N ILE A 72 -6.14 13.96 4.72
CA ILE A 72 -4.73 13.74 4.41
C ILE A 72 -4.56 12.30 3.90
N ILE A 73 -3.97 12.17 2.71
CA ILE A 73 -3.61 10.86 2.15
C ILE A 73 -2.11 10.66 2.32
N ILE A 74 -1.72 9.55 2.93
CA ILE A 74 -0.33 9.14 3.08
C ILE A 74 -0.02 8.03 2.07
N TYR A 75 0.94 8.31 1.19
CA TYR A 75 1.50 7.35 0.23
C TYR A 75 2.77 6.69 0.80
N PRO A 76 2.75 5.39 1.12
CA PRO A 76 3.94 4.70 1.57
C PRO A 76 5.05 4.71 0.50
N GLY A 77 6.29 4.88 0.95
CA GLY A 77 7.47 4.78 0.11
C GLY A 77 7.73 3.35 -0.39
N ALA A 78 8.74 3.20 -1.26
CA ALA A 78 9.10 1.90 -1.80
C ALA A 78 9.57 0.92 -0.72
N LYS A 79 9.01 -0.28 -0.73
CA LYS A 79 9.23 -1.37 0.22
C LYS A 79 8.91 -1.00 1.67
N VAL A 80 8.01 -0.05 1.93
CA VAL A 80 7.59 0.30 3.29
C VAL A 80 6.18 -0.23 3.55
N GLN A 81 6.02 -1.00 4.61
CA GLN A 81 4.73 -1.47 5.08
C GLN A 81 3.85 -0.26 5.47
N ALA A 82 2.57 -0.27 5.05
CA ALA A 82 1.67 0.87 5.28
C ALA A 82 1.51 1.21 6.77
N GLU A 83 1.40 0.20 7.62
CA GLU A 83 1.28 0.36 9.07
C GLU A 83 2.42 1.20 9.68
N SER A 84 3.60 1.28 9.06
CA SER A 84 4.73 2.11 9.54
C SER A 84 4.40 3.60 9.63
N TYR A 85 3.38 4.07 8.91
CA TYR A 85 2.93 5.46 8.93
C TYR A 85 1.85 5.74 9.99
N SER A 86 1.43 4.74 10.75
CA SER A 86 0.34 4.87 11.74
C SER A 86 0.63 5.89 12.83
N VAL A 87 1.90 6.07 13.23
CA VAL A 87 2.27 7.08 14.26
C VAL A 87 2.02 8.51 13.79
N ILE A 88 2.29 8.82 12.52
CA ILE A 88 2.03 10.16 11.99
C ILE A 88 0.55 10.32 11.65
N ALA A 89 -0.10 9.27 11.15
CA ALA A 89 -1.53 9.29 10.87
C ALA A 89 -2.38 9.49 12.13
N SER A 90 -2.01 8.83 13.24
CA SER A 90 -2.69 9.01 14.53
C SER A 90 -2.58 10.44 15.03
N LYS A 91 -1.37 11.04 14.97
CA LYS A 91 -1.16 12.43 15.38
C LYS A 91 -1.96 13.41 14.53
N LEU A 92 -2.08 13.18 13.22
CA LEU A 92 -2.90 14.01 12.36
C LEU A 92 -4.39 13.88 12.70
N ALA A 93 -4.86 12.66 12.98
CA ALA A 93 -6.23 12.43 13.43
C ALA A 93 -6.51 13.05 14.80
N GLU A 94 -5.59 12.98 15.76
CA GLU A 94 -5.69 13.70 17.04
C GLU A 94 -5.82 15.21 16.86
N ASN A 95 -5.33 15.76 15.75
CA ASN A 95 -5.44 17.18 15.39
C ASN A 95 -6.63 17.47 14.45
N GLY A 96 -7.59 16.54 14.34
CA GLY A 96 -8.87 16.76 13.65
C GLY A 96 -8.86 16.46 12.14
N TYR A 97 -7.82 15.82 11.60
CA TYR A 97 -7.75 15.47 10.17
C TYR A 97 -8.05 13.99 9.94
N THR A 98 -9.05 13.70 9.10
CA THR A 98 -9.22 12.33 8.60
C THR A 98 -8.00 11.96 7.78
N THR A 99 -7.25 10.94 8.21
CA THR A 99 -5.98 10.55 7.60
C THR A 99 -6.03 9.12 7.08
N ILE A 100 -5.66 8.93 5.82
CA ILE A 100 -5.81 7.66 5.12
C ILE A 100 -4.44 7.22 4.60
N ILE A 101 -3.96 6.08 5.09
CA ILE A 101 -2.74 5.43 4.60
C ILE A 101 -3.14 4.41 3.52
N VAL A 102 -2.69 4.61 2.29
CA VAL A 102 -2.99 3.67 1.20
C VAL A 102 -2.03 2.48 1.19
N LYS A 103 -2.55 1.24 1.17
CA LYS A 103 -1.72 0.02 1.09
C LYS A 103 -1.27 -0.23 -0.33
N MET A 104 0.04 -0.25 -0.56
CA MET A 104 0.61 -0.43 -1.90
C MET A 104 0.77 -1.91 -2.26
N PRO A 105 0.45 -2.32 -3.51
CA PRO A 105 0.78 -3.67 -3.98
C PRO A 105 2.29 -3.91 -3.85
N PHE A 106 2.67 -5.02 -3.21
CA PHE A 106 4.07 -5.37 -2.94
C PHE A 106 4.85 -4.30 -2.14
N ASN A 107 4.15 -3.43 -1.41
CA ASN A 107 4.74 -2.24 -0.75
C ASN A 107 5.46 -1.29 -1.73
N LEU A 108 5.07 -1.25 -3.00
CA LEU A 108 5.72 -0.44 -4.03
C LEU A 108 4.73 0.55 -4.65
N ALA A 109 4.95 1.85 -4.41
CA ALA A 109 4.08 2.93 -4.86
C ALA A 109 3.83 2.94 -6.39
N PHE A 110 4.81 2.50 -7.19
CA PHE A 110 4.68 2.38 -8.64
C PHE A 110 3.50 1.48 -9.09
N PHE A 111 3.19 0.42 -8.33
CA PHE A 111 2.07 -0.47 -8.69
C PHE A 111 0.71 0.07 -8.26
N GLY A 112 0.68 1.17 -7.52
CA GLY A 112 -0.55 1.73 -6.97
C GLY A 112 -0.78 3.17 -7.36
N VAL A 113 -0.21 3.70 -8.44
CA VAL A 113 -0.14 5.16 -8.76
C VAL A 113 -1.45 5.94 -8.68
N ASN A 114 -2.61 5.31 -8.88
CA ASN A 114 -3.91 5.99 -8.87
C ASN A 114 -4.69 5.80 -7.56
N LYS A 115 -4.10 5.15 -6.55
CA LYS A 115 -4.82 4.85 -5.29
C LYS A 115 -5.28 6.09 -4.53
N ALA A 116 -4.61 7.23 -4.70
CA ALA A 116 -5.09 8.49 -4.13
C ALA A 116 -6.41 8.94 -4.78
N ASP A 117 -6.56 8.76 -6.10
CA ASP A 117 -7.78 9.12 -6.81
C ASP A 117 -8.96 8.28 -6.32
N ASP A 118 -8.74 6.96 -6.14
CA ASP A 118 -9.74 6.05 -5.57
C ASP A 118 -10.17 6.49 -4.16
N VAL A 119 -9.23 6.96 -3.34
CA VAL A 119 -9.54 7.48 -2.00
C VAL A 119 -10.37 8.75 -2.09
N ILE A 120 -10.00 9.70 -2.95
CA ILE A 120 -10.73 10.97 -3.12
C ILE A 120 -12.17 10.71 -3.59
N GLU A 121 -12.37 9.81 -4.56
CA GLU A 121 -13.70 9.47 -5.09
C GLU A 121 -14.60 8.84 -4.03
N ASN A 122 -14.03 8.03 -3.13
CA ASN A 122 -14.76 7.34 -2.06
C ASN A 122 -15.03 8.22 -0.82
N HIS A 123 -14.48 9.42 -0.77
CA HIS A 123 -14.62 10.36 0.36
C HIS A 123 -15.16 11.74 -0.08
N PRO A 124 -16.35 11.81 -0.72
CA PRO A 124 -16.91 13.07 -1.21
C PRO A 124 -17.28 14.06 -0.09
N GLU A 125 -17.33 13.61 1.16
CA GLU A 125 -17.51 14.46 2.34
C GLU A 125 -16.27 15.29 2.70
N ILE A 126 -15.09 14.92 2.20
CA ILE A 126 -13.82 15.60 2.43
C ILE A 126 -13.56 16.59 1.29
N ASN A 127 -13.35 17.85 1.63
CA ASN A 127 -13.05 18.93 0.68
C ASN A 127 -11.57 19.31 0.70
N SER A 128 -11.11 19.90 -0.40
CA SER A 128 -9.74 20.44 -0.54
C SER A 128 -9.62 21.85 0.01
#